data_AF-A0A527W3R2-F1
#
_entry.id   AF-A0A527W3R2-F1
#
_cell.length_a   1.000
_cell.length_b   1.000
_cell.length_c   1.000
_cell.angle_alpha   90.00
_cell.angle_beta   90.00
_cell.angle_gamma   90.00
#
_symmetry.space_group_name_H-M   'P 1'
#
loop_
_entity.id
_entity.type
_entity.pdbx_description
1 polymer ?
#
loop_
_entity_poly.entity_id
_entity_poly.type
_entity_poly.pdbx_seq_one_letter_code
_entity_poly.pdbx_strand_id
1 'polypeptide(L)' 'RIPFWPVLMLPQGILIVFFFTLLHETIHETAFRTAWLNRTIATVTGFLILLPPAWFRYFHFAHHRHTHDPDN' A
#
# COMPACT_ATOMS: atom_id res chain seq x y z
N ARG A 1 9.22 23.77 -19.07
CA ARG A 1 8.71 22.43 -19.46
C ARG A 1 9.81 21.43 -19.12
N ILE A 2 9.52 20.36 -18.37
CA ILE A 2 10.54 19.33 -18.06
C ILE A 2 10.72 18.47 -19.33
N PRO A 3 11.92 18.43 -19.93
CA PRO A 3 12.17 17.59 -21.09
C PRO A 3 12.01 16.11 -20.70
N PHE A 4 11.48 15.29 -21.61
CA PHE A 4 11.28 13.85 -21.40
C PHE A 4 10.42 13.46 -20.19
N TRP A 5 9.53 14.34 -19.71
CA TRP A 5 8.64 14.02 -18.58
C TRP A 5 7.87 12.69 -18.69
N PRO A 6 7.48 12.17 -19.88
CA PRO A 6 6.84 10.85 -19.96
C PRO A 6 7.75 9.72 -19.49
N VAL A 7 9.07 9.84 -19.65
CA VAL A 7 10.03 8.85 -19.17
C VAL A 7 10.04 8.79 -17.63
N LEU A 8 9.80 9.92 -16.96
CA LEU A 8 9.70 9.98 -15.50
C LEU A 8 8.47 9.24 -14.95
N MET A 9 7.48 8.94 -15.79
CA MET A 9 6.33 8.11 -15.40
C MET A 9 6.73 6.67 -15.06
N LEU A 10 7.79 6.14 -15.69
CA LEU A 10 8.27 4.78 -15.42
C LEU A 10 8.80 4.62 -13.99
N PRO A 11 9.81 5.39 -13.52
CA PRO A 11 10.26 5.30 -12.14
C PRO A 11 9.15 5.68 -11.15
N GLN A 12 8.27 6.63 -11.50
CA GLN A 12 7.13 6.96 -10.64
C GLN A 12 6.18 5.76 -10.45
N GLY A 13 5.81 5.08 -11.54
CA GLY A 13 4.96 3.89 -11.48
C GLY A 13 5.60 2.77 -10.67
N ILE A 14 6.91 2.53 -10.87
CA ILE A 14 7.68 1.58 -10.08
C ILE A 14 7.60 1.94 -8.59
N LEU A 15 7.90 3.19 -8.22
CA LEU A 15 7.84 3.64 -6.84
C LEU A 15 6.46 3.45 -6.21
N ILE A 16 5.38 3.77 -6.95
CA ILE A 16 4.01 3.57 -6.47
C ILE A 16 3.75 2.08 -6.16
N VAL A 17 4.16 1.17 -7.06
CA VAL A 17 3.98 -0.27 -6.85
C VAL A 17 4.75 -0.74 -5.62
N PHE A 18 6.02 -0.34 -5.45
CA PHE A 18 6.82 -0.74 -4.30
C PHE A 18 6.34 -0.12 -2.98
N PHE A 19 5.81 1.10 -3.00
CA PHE A 19 5.18 1.67 -1.81
C PHE A 19 3.86 0.96 -1.47
N PHE A 20 3.10 0.54 -2.48
CA PHE A 20 1.91 -0.27 -2.27
C PHE A 20 2.25 -1.64 -1.65
N THR A 21 3.28 -2.35 -2.13
CA THR A 21 3.67 -3.65 -1.54
C THR A 21 4.12 -3.50 -0.09
N LEU A 22 4.87 -2.45 0.23
CA LEU A 22 5.27 -2.17 1.61
C LEU A 22 4.08 -1.77 2.49
N LEU A 23 3.15 -0.94 1.98
CA LEU A 23 1.90 -0.62 2.66
C LEU A 23 1.09 -1.89 2.96
N HIS A 24 0.89 -2.73 1.94
CA HIS A 24 0.16 -3.98 2.03
C HIS A 24 0.68 -4.88 3.16
N GLU A 25 1.98 -5.11 3.21
CA GLU A 25 2.54 -5.99 4.23
C GLU A 25 2.53 -5.35 5.64
N THR A 26 2.68 -4.03 5.72
CA THR A 26 2.65 -3.33 7.02
C THR A 26 1.25 -3.21 7.59
N ILE A 27 0.19 -3.12 6.77
CA ILE A 27 -1.19 -3.17 7.26
C ILE A 27 -1.59 -4.57 7.77
N HIS A 28 -0.88 -5.63 7.38
CA HIS A 28 -1.01 -6.97 7.96
C HIS A 28 -0.26 -7.11 9.29
N GLU A 29 0.58 -6.14 9.65
CA GLU A 29 1.48 -6.16 10.81
C GLU A 29 2.52 -7.31 10.78
N THR A 30 2.84 -7.83 9.60
CA THR A 30 3.78 -8.95 9.39
C THR A 30 5.15 -8.51 8.87
N ALA A 31 5.26 -7.31 8.28
CA ALA A 31 6.53 -6.80 7.74
C ALA A 31 7.61 -6.60 8.81
N PHE A 32 7.23 -6.12 9.99
CA PHE A 32 8.16 -5.88 11.10
C PHE A 32 7.68 -6.54 12.38
N ARG A 33 8.63 -6.98 13.22
CA ARG A 33 8.33 -7.49 14.57
C ARG A 33 7.66 -6.43 15.47
N THR A 34 8.00 -5.17 15.26
CA THR A 34 7.59 -4.08 16.15
C THR A 34 6.34 -3.39 15.61
N ALA A 35 5.25 -3.42 16.39
CA ALA A 35 3.95 -2.91 15.96
C ALA A 35 3.95 -1.43 15.54
N TRP A 36 4.65 -0.55 16.27
CA TRP A 36 4.69 0.87 15.92
C TRP A 36 5.42 1.11 14.59
N LEU A 37 6.42 0.28 14.25
CA LEU A 37 7.16 0.41 12.99
C LEU A 37 6.26 0.10 11.79
N ASN A 38 5.44 -0.97 11.87
CA ASN A 38 4.41 -1.26 10.87
C ASN A 38 3.45 -0.08 10.71
N ARG A 39 2.90 0.45 11.81
CA ARG A 39 1.92 1.55 11.77
C ARG A 39 2.50 2.84 11.17
N THR A 40 3.73 3.19 11.55
CA THR A 40 4.42 4.37 11.02
C THR A 40 4.69 4.23 9.54
N ILE A 41 5.22 3.08 9.11
CA ILE A 41 5.53 2.85 7.69
C ILE A 41 4.25 2.83 6.86
N ALA A 42 3.19 2.16 7.32
CA ALA A 42 1.90 2.18 6.65
C ALA A 42 1.37 3.62 6.48
N THR A 43 1.51 4.47 7.50
CA THR A 43 1.10 5.89 7.43
C THR A 43 1.89 6.66 6.37
N VAL A 44 3.21 6.47 6.34
CA VAL A 44 4.09 7.15 5.37
C VAL A 44 3.81 6.67 3.95
N THR A 45 3.80 5.35 3.71
CA THR A 45 3.58 4.81 2.36
C THR A 45 2.16 5.08 1.87
N GLY A 46 1.16 4.97 2.74
CA GLY A 46 -0.23 5.35 2.45
C GLY A 46 -0.38 6.82 2.07
N PHE A 47 0.33 7.73 2.74
CA PHE A 47 0.35 9.14 2.33
C PHE A 47 0.99 9.33 0.95
N LEU A 48 2.14 8.69 0.69
CA LEU A 48 2.87 8.85 -0.58
C LEU A 48 2.07 8.37 -1.80
N ILE A 49 1.18 7.37 -1.63
CA ILE A 49 0.34 6.84 -2.71
C ILE A 49 -1.13 7.25 -2.60
N LEU A 50 -1.47 8.16 -1.68
CA LEU A 50 -2.83 8.64 -1.41
C LEU A 50 -3.84 7.52 -1.09
N LEU A 51 -3.40 6.50 -0.34
CA LEU A 51 -4.21 5.37 0.10
C LEU A 51 -4.27 5.34 1.65
N PRO A 52 -5.39 5.78 2.28
CA PRO A 52 -5.51 5.82 3.73
C PRO A 52 -5.34 4.44 4.37
N PRO A 53 -4.34 4.22 5.24
CA PRO A 53 -4.01 2.87 5.73
C PRO A 53 -5.10 2.22 6.57
N ALA A 54 -5.83 3.02 7.37
CA ALA A 54 -6.91 2.50 8.20
C ALA A 54 -8.04 1.94 7.34
N TRP A 55 -8.49 2.71 6.35
CA TRP A 55 -9.50 2.24 5.39
C TRP A 55 -8.98 1.02 4.62
N PHE A 56 -7.75 1.10 4.10
CA PHE A 56 -7.16 0.03 3.31
C PHE A 56 -7.03 -1.27 4.11
N ARG A 57 -6.67 -1.20 5.40
CA ARG A 57 -6.62 -2.37 6.28
C ARG A 57 -7.97 -3.09 6.36
N TYR A 58 -9.06 -2.36 6.61
CA TYR A 58 -10.38 -2.99 6.72
C TYR A 58 -10.89 -3.51 5.37
N PHE A 59 -10.70 -2.74 4.31
CA PHE A 59 -11.00 -3.17 2.95
C PHE A 59 -10.24 -4.46 2.60
N HIS A 60 -8.94 -4.48 2.85
CA HIS A 60 -8.06 -5.56 2.46
C HIS A 60 -8.25 -6.82 3.32
N PHE A 61 -8.59 -6.66 4.59
CA PHE A 61 -9.06 -7.77 5.44
C PHE A 61 -10.34 -8.40 4.88
N ALA A 62 -11.34 -7.57 4.50
CA ALA A 62 -12.56 -8.07 3.90
C ALA A 62 -12.30 -8.77 2.55
N HIS A 63 -11.41 -8.21 1.74
CA HIS A 63 -10.95 -8.81 0.48
C HIS A 63 -10.40 -10.23 0.71
N HIS A 64 -9.44 -10.40 1.62
CA HIS A 64 -8.88 -11.73 1.92
C HIS A 64 -9.90 -12.68 2.52
N ARG A 65 -10.79 -12.18 3.39
CA ARG A 65 -11.80 -13.02 4.05
C ARG A 65 -12.81 -13.60 3.06
N HIS A 66 -13.21 -12.84 2.04
CA HIS A 66 -14.23 -13.24 1.06
C HIS A 66 -13.64 -13.51 -0.32
N THR A 67 -12.34 -13.75 -0.42
CA THR A 67 -11.76 -14.15 -1.71
C THR A 67 -12.37 -15.49 -2.13
N HIS A 68 -13.00 -15.53 -3.30
CA HIS A 68 -13.67 -16.72 -3.86
C HIS A 68 -14.89 -17.21 -3.06
N ASP A 69 -15.50 -16.35 -2.23
CA ASP A 69 -16.79 -16.64 -1.64
C ASP A 69 -17.90 -16.31 -2.67
N PRO A 70 -18.65 -17.29 -3.20
CA PRO A 70 -19.70 -17.04 -4.20
C PRO A 70 -20.93 -16.34 -3.62
N ASP A 71 -21.07 -16.32 -2.28
CA ASP A 71 -22.22 -15.78 -1.56
C ASP A 71 -21.97 -14.36 -1.02
N ASN A 72 -20.78 -13.79 -1.25
CA ASN A 72 -20.38 -12.40 -0.95
C ASN A 72 -19.97 -11.64 -2.23
#